data_AF-A0A2V9XS08-F1
#
_entry.id   AF-A0A2V9XS08-F1
#
_cell.length_a   1.000
_cell.length_b   1.000
_cell.length_c   1.000
_cell.angle_alpha   90.00
_cell.angle_beta   90.00
_cell.angle_gamma   90.00
#
_symmetry.space_group_name_H-M   'P 1'
#
loop_
_entity.id
_entity.type
_entity.pdbx_description
1 polymer ?
#
loop_
_entity_poly.entity_id
_entity_poly.type
_entity_poly.pdbx_seq_one_letter_code
_entity_poly.pdbx_strand_id
1 'polypeptide(L)' 'MDIERIIDEIEQLQEMFEAPDIRPLSASDISAANRRHDEMLAHSPWFRLWQHFGVCCRSESPVIQLGDRES' A
#
# COMPACT_ATOMS: atom_id res chain seq x y z
N MET A 1 6.67 -34.59 27.04
CA MET A 1 6.74 -33.37 26.20
C MET A 1 7.72 -33.69 25.10
N ASP A 2 7.29 -33.62 23.85
CA ASP A 2 8.11 -33.97 22.70
C ASP A 2 8.82 -32.71 22.19
N ILE A 3 10.14 -32.65 22.41
CA ILE A 3 10.95 -31.46 22.16
C ILE A 3 11.13 -31.23 20.66
N GLU A 4 11.34 -32.29 19.89
CA GLU A 4 11.51 -32.22 18.43
C GLU A 4 10.23 -31.66 17.78
N ARG A 5 9.07 -32.14 18.23
CA ARG A 5 7.77 -31.62 17.78
C ARG A 5 7.61 -30.11 18.07
N ILE A 6 8.11 -29.64 19.21
CA ILE A 6 8.04 -28.20 19.56
C ILE A 6 8.97 -27.38 18.66
N ILE A 7 10.15 -27.90 18.34
CA ILE A 7 11.09 -27.24 17.44
C ILE A 7 10.47 -27.12 16.04
N ASP A 8 9.92 -28.20 15.50
CA ASP A 8 9.25 -28.21 14.20
C ASP A 8 8.06 -27.22 14.13
N GLU A 9 7.27 -27.12 15.21
CA GLU A 9 6.17 -26.16 15.31
C GLU A 9 6.67 -24.70 15.29
N ILE A 10 7.80 -24.41 15.95
CA ILE A 10 8.41 -23.07 15.96
C ILE A 10 8.96 -22.73 14.58
N GLU A 11 9.68 -23.66 13.94
CA GLU A 11 10.25 -23.45 12.61
C GLU A 11 9.15 -23.18 11.57
N GLN A 12 8.04 -23.95 11.60
CA GLN A 12 6.90 -23.69 10.73
C GLN A 12 6.26 -22.31 10.94
N LEU A 13 6.19 -21.83 12.19
CA LEU A 13 5.67 -20.50 12.48
C LEU A 13 6.61 -19.39 11.98
N GLN A 14 7.93 -19.62 12.08
CA GLN A 14 8.92 -18.69 11.54
C GLN A 14 8.84 -18.61 10.03
N GLU A 15 8.78 -19.75 9.33
CA GLU A 15 8.61 -19.80 7.88
C GLU A 15 7.32 -19.09 7.43
N MET A 16 6.21 -19.30 8.14
CA MET A 16 4.94 -18.62 7.83
C MET A 16 5.04 -17.09 8.00
N PHE A 17 5.81 -16.61 8.97
CA PHE A 17 5.98 -15.17 9.21
C PHE A 17 6.93 -14.51 8.23
N GLU A 18 7.95 -15.24 7.75
CA GLU A 18 8.89 -14.77 6.74
C GLU A 18 8.32 -14.84 5.31
N ALA A 19 7.28 -15.65 5.11
CA ALA A 19 6.60 -15.74 3.82
C ALA A 19 6.02 -14.37 3.41
N PRO A 20 6.15 -13.99 2.12
CA PRO A 20 5.51 -12.78 1.61
C PRO A 20 4.01 -12.78 1.85
N ASP A 21 3.44 -11.65 2.29
CA ASP A 21 1.98 -11.48 2.33
C ASP A 21 1.44 -11.38 0.90
N ILE A 22 0.86 -12.49 0.42
CA ILE A 22 0.30 -12.61 -0.93
C ILE A 22 -1.20 -12.30 -0.99
N ARG A 23 -1.80 -11.83 0.11
CA ARG A 23 -3.22 -11.47 0.11
C ARG A 23 -3.44 -10.28 -0.85
N PRO A 24 -4.63 -10.18 -1.47
CA PRO A 24 -4.99 -8.98 -2.21
C PRO A 24 -4.91 -7.73 -1.32
N LEU A 25 -4.36 -6.65 -1.84
CA LEU A 25 -4.24 -5.40 -1.11
C LEU A 25 -5.63 -4.86 -0.73
N SER A 26 -5.81 -4.58 0.55
CA SER A 26 -6.98 -3.86 1.05
C SER A 26 -6.86 -2.36 0.81
N ALA A 27 -7.98 -1.65 0.96
CA ALA A 27 -7.98 -0.19 0.92
C ALA A 27 -7.04 0.44 1.98
N SER A 28 -6.88 -0.23 3.13
CA SER A 28 -5.96 0.20 4.19
C SER A 28 -4.50 0.03 3.77
N ASP A 29 -4.16 -1.09 3.13
CA ASP A 29 -2.79 -1.36 2.68
C ASP A 29 -2.36 -0.35 1.61
N ILE A 30 -3.25 -0.07 0.66
CA ILE A 30 -3.04 0.96 -0.38
C ILE A 30 -2.86 2.34 0.26
N SER A 31 -3.71 2.68 1.24
CA SER A 31 -3.61 3.97 1.94
C SER A 31 -2.30 4.10 2.72
N ALA A 32 -1.84 3.03 3.36
CA ALA A 32 -0.56 3.00 4.08
C ALA A 32 0.63 3.14 3.13
N ALA A 33 0.62 2.41 2.00
CA ALA A 33 1.64 2.52 0.97
C ALA A 33 1.72 3.93 0.38
N ASN A 34 0.57 4.56 0.10
CA ASN A 34 0.50 5.93 -0.40
C ASN A 34 1.09 6.93 0.60
N ARG A 35 0.73 6.83 1.90
CA ARG A 35 1.33 7.71 2.92
C ARG A 35 2.85 7.58 2.98
N ARG A 36 3.37 6.35 2.98
CA ARG A 36 4.82 6.11 3.00
C ARG A 36 5.51 6.70 1.77
N HIS A 37 4.89 6.54 0.60
CA HIS A 37 5.37 7.12 -0.65
C HIS A 37 5.41 8.65 -0.57
N ASP A 38 4.34 9.26 -0.07
CA ASP A 38 4.22 10.72 0.05
C ASP A 38 5.26 11.27 1.03
N GLU A 39 5.48 10.61 2.18
CA GLU A 39 6.52 10.95 3.14
C GLU A 39 7.92 10.87 2.52
N MET A 40 8.21 9.80 1.77
CA MET A 40 9.49 9.60 1.11
C MET A 40 9.77 10.70 0.06
N LEU A 41 8.75 11.13 -0.67
CA LEU A 41 8.88 12.13 -1.73
C LEU A 41 8.60 13.58 -1.28
N ALA A 42 8.26 13.82 -0.02
CA ALA A 42 7.93 15.15 0.51
C ALA A 42 9.00 16.23 0.24
N HIS A 43 10.26 15.81 0.06
CA HIS A 43 11.38 16.71 -0.22
C HIS A 43 11.66 16.91 -1.72
N SER A 44 11.04 16.12 -2.60
CA SER A 44 11.21 16.23 -4.05
C SER A 44 10.55 17.50 -4.58
N PRO A 45 11.28 18.38 -5.29
CA PRO A 45 10.69 19.57 -5.90
C PRO A 45 9.54 19.25 -6.87
N TRP A 46 9.67 18.15 -7.63
CA TRP A 46 8.63 17.69 -8.54
C TRP A 46 7.39 17.21 -7.82
N PHE A 47 7.56 16.49 -6.72
CA PHE A 47 6.44 15.98 -5.94
C PHE A 47 5.64 17.14 -5.30
N ARG A 48 6.32 18.15 -4.75
CA ARG A 48 5.68 19.37 -4.24
C ARG A 48 4.93 20.12 -5.34
N LEU A 49 5.51 20.22 -6.54
CA LEU A 49 4.86 20.87 -7.68
C LEU A 49 3.57 20.14 -8.07
N TRP A 50 3.61 18.81 -8.19
CA TRP A 50 2.44 18.00 -8.50
C TRP A 50 1.37 18.08 -7.42
N GLN A 51 1.76 18.10 -6.15
CA GLN A 51 0.83 18.30 -5.04
C GLN A 51 0.15 19.66 -5.11
N HIS A 52 0.91 20.72 -5.42
CA HIS A 52 0.36 22.08 -5.59
C HIS A 52 -0.70 22.15 -6.69
N PHE A 53 -0.51 21.43 -7.79
CA PHE A 53 -1.49 21.34 -8.89
C PHE A 53 -2.55 20.24 -8.69
N GLY A 54 -2.58 19.57 -7.53
CA GLY A 54 -3.56 18.53 -7.22
C GLY A 54 -3.44 17.27 -8.08
N VAL A 55 -2.27 17.02 -8.68
CA VAL A 55 -2.03 15.84 -9.53
C VAL A 55 -1.88 14.57 -8.66
N CYS A 56 -1.23 14.67 -7.50
CA CYS A 56 -1.08 13.58 -6.52
C CYS A 56 -1.74 13.91 -5.17
N CYS A 57 -1.90 12.88 -4.32
CA CYS A 57 -2.36 13.00 -2.93
C CYS A 57 -3.76 13.64 -2.79
N ARG A 58 -4.65 13.41 -3.76
CA ARG A 58 -6.02 13.97 -3.72
C ARG A 58 -6.74 13.44 -2.48
N SER A 59 -7.36 14.35 -1.74
CA SER A 59 -8.20 14.01 -0.59
C SER A 59 -9.47 13.25 -0.99
N GLU A 60 -9.85 13.34 -2.27
CA GLU A 60 -11.06 12.74 -2.81
C GLU A 60 -10.72 11.86 -4.03
N SER A 61 -11.50 10.80 -4.22
CA SER A 61 -11.41 9.98 -5.42
C SER A 61 -11.65 10.84 -6.67
N PRO A 62 -10.84 10.69 -7.73
CA PRO A 62 -11.06 11.45 -8.95
C PRO A 62 -12.45 11.15 -9.52
N VAL A 63 -13.28 12.18 -9.63
CA VAL A 63 -14.56 12.08 -10.35
C VAL A 63 -14.23 12.00 -11.83
N ILE A 64 -14.29 10.80 -12.38
CA ILE A 64 -14.19 10.60 -13.83
C ILE A 64 -15.50 11.11 -14.42
N GLN A 65 -15.49 12.36 -14.90
CA GLN A 65 -16.55 12.83 -15.79
C GLN A 65 -16.34 12.12 -17.13
N LEU A 66 -17.04 10.99 -17.33
CA LEU A 66 -17.29 10.53 -18.68
C LEU A 66 -18.10 11.64 -19.35
N GLY A 67 -17.45 12.45 -20.19
CA GLY A 67 -18.12 13.49 -20.95
C GLY A 67 -19.37 12.91 -21.61
N ASP A 68 -20.47 13.65 -21.54
CA ASP A 68 -21.73 13.26 -22.15
C ASP A 68 -21.46 12.81 -23.59
N ARG A 69 -21.70 11.53 -23.87
CA ARG A 69 -21.72 11.05 -25.25
C ARG A 69 -22.88 11.78 -25.90
N GLU A 70 -22.57 12.82 -26.67
CA GLU A 70 -23.53 13.48 -27.56
C GLU A 70 -24.28 12.39 -28.33
N SER A 71 -25.60 12.33 -28.14
CA SER A 71 -26.52 11.48 -28.92
C SER A 71 -26.82 12.09 -30.27
#